data_AF-A0A174GDP3-F1
#
_entry.id   AF-A0A174GDP3-F1
#
_cell.length_a   1.000
_cell.length_b   1.000
_cell.length_c   1.000
_cell.angle_alpha   90.00
_cell.angle_beta   90.00
_cell.angle_gamma   90.00
#
_symmetry.space_group_name_H-M   'P 1'
#
loop_
_entity.id
_entity.type
_entity.pdbx_description
1 polymer ?
#
loop_
_entity_poly.entity_id
_entity_poly.type
_entity_poly.pdbx_seq_one_letter_code
_entity_poly.pdbx_strand_id
1 'polypeptide(L)' 'MRKYNKILSCTRTPFGAWKMTVQTPNEQIHVRSYFGCSRREAVHKVRATDFDKEAGLIFNQPPPPRKKRGGGCER' A
#
# COMPACT_ATOMS: atom_id res chain seq x y z
N MET A 1 -4.66 -13.16 -8.61
CA MET A 1 -4.42 -12.00 -7.73
C MET A 1 -3.47 -11.03 -8.43
N ARG A 2 -3.80 -9.74 -8.49
CA ARG A 2 -2.90 -8.71 -9.06
C ARG A 2 -1.71 -8.52 -8.12
N LYS A 3 -0.52 -8.25 -8.67
CA LYS A 3 0.69 -7.98 -7.86
C LYS A 3 0.96 -6.48 -7.64
N TYR A 4 0.24 -5.60 -8.33
CA TYR A 4 0.52 -4.16 -8.36
C TYR A 4 -0.75 -3.32 -8.28
N ASN A 5 -0.60 -2.10 -7.74
CA ASN A 5 -1.64 -1.08 -7.72
C ASN A 5 -2.03 -0.69 -9.15
N LYS A 6 -3.32 -0.81 -9.48
CA LYS A 6 -3.87 -0.34 -10.76
C LYS A 6 -4.28 1.11 -10.61
N ILE A 7 -3.74 2.00 -11.45
CA ILE A 7 -4.19 3.38 -11.51
C ILE A 7 -5.49 3.43 -12.30
N LEU A 8 -6.58 3.86 -11.65
CA LEU A 8 -7.89 4.04 -12.27
C LEU A 8 -8.05 5.44 -12.87
N SER A 9 -7.51 6.46 -12.20
CA SER A 9 -7.58 7.84 -12.67
C SER A 9 -6.35 8.63 -12.27
N CYS A 10 -5.97 9.58 -13.12
CA CYS A 10 -4.90 10.55 -12.89
C CYS A 10 -5.35 11.89 -13.46
N THR A 11 -5.81 12.78 -12.58
CA THR A 11 -6.39 14.07 -12.97
C THR A 11 -5.63 15.19 -12.29
N ARG A 12 -5.34 16.27 -13.02
CA ARG A 12 -4.77 17.48 -12.43
C ARG A 12 -5.87 18.30 -11.78
N THR A 13 -5.71 18.65 -10.51
CA THR A 13 -6.64 19.49 -9.77
C THR A 13 -6.40 20.96 -10.09
N PRO A 14 -7.43 21.83 -9.94
CA PRO A 14 -7.26 23.28 -10.12
C PRO A 14 -6.24 23.89 -9.16
N PHE A 15 -5.98 23.24 -8.02
CA PHE A 15 -4.95 23.63 -7.05
C PHE A 15 -3.53 23.19 -7.44
N GLY A 16 -3.33 22.69 -8.66
CA GLY A 16 -2.01 22.28 -9.15
C GLY A 16 -1.52 20.93 -8.63
N ALA A 17 -2.37 20.13 -7.98
CA ALA A 17 -2.04 18.78 -7.52
C ALA A 17 -2.41 17.73 -8.57
N TRP A 18 -1.77 16.56 -8.51
CA TRP A 18 -2.22 15.37 -9.23
C TRP A 18 -3.07 14.50 -8.31
N LYS A 19 -4.38 14.47 -8.56
CA LYS A 19 -5.31 13.54 -7.91
C LYS A 19 -5.24 12.19 -8.62
N MET A 20 -4.86 11.17 -7.89
CA MET A 20 -4.73 9.81 -8.36
C MET A 20 -5.72 8.92 -7.63
N THR A 21 -6.46 8.11 -8.40
CA THR A 21 -7.30 7.04 -7.85
C THR A 21 -6.67 5.72 -8.22
N VAL A 22 -6.40 4.88 -7.23
CA VAL A 22 -5.73 3.60 -7.40
C VAL A 22 -6.55 2.48 -6.77
N GLN A 23 -6.52 1.31 -7.41
CA GLN A 23 -7.06 0.09 -6.89
C GLN A 23 -5.91 -0.83 -6.47
N THR A 24 -5.87 -1.23 -5.21
CA THR A 24 -4.86 -2.16 -4.69
C THR A 24 -5.15 -3.59 -5.18
N PRO A 25 -4.16 -4.50 -5.09
CA PRO A 25 -4.36 -5.94 -5.28
C PRO A 25 -5.54 -6.54 -4.52
N ASN A 26 -5.85 -5.97 -3.35
CA ASN A 26 -6.94 -6.39 -2.46
C ASN A 26 -8.29 -5.74 -2.84
N GLU A 27 -8.40 -5.24 -4.07
CA GLU A 27 -9.59 -4.58 -4.62
C GLU A 27 -10.01 -3.28 -3.91
N GLN A 28 -9.21 -2.77 -2.98
CA GLN A 28 -9.49 -1.51 -2.29
C GLN A 28 -9.15 -0.31 -3.15
N ILE A 29 -9.97 0.73 -3.07
CA ILE A 29 -9.79 1.96 -3.84
C ILE A 29 -9.26 3.06 -2.91
N HIS A 30 -8.11 3.62 -3.27
CA HIS A 30 -7.51 4.74 -2.57
C HIS A 30 -7.42 5.97 -3.47
N VAL A 31 -7.58 7.15 -2.87
CA VAL A 31 -7.44 8.44 -3.54
C VAL A 31 -6.29 9.20 -2.90
N ARG A 32 -5.30 9.61 -3.70
CA ARG A 32 -4.12 10.36 -3.24
C ARG A 32 -3.91 11.59 -4.11
N SER A 33 -3.70 12.74 -3.48
CA SER A 33 -3.33 13.99 -4.17
C SER A 33 -1.84 14.29 -3.99
N TYR A 34 -1.06 14.42 -5.06
CA TYR A 34 0.36 14.80 -4.99
C TYR A 34 0.55 16.25 -5.41
N PHE A 35 1.12 17.08 -4.52
CA PHE A 35 1.44 18.48 -4.79
C PHE A 35 2.91 18.64 -5.20
N GLY A 36 3.20 19.65 -6.02
CA GLY A 36 4.58 20.01 -6.39
C GLY A 36 5.37 18.95 -7.16
N CYS A 37 4.70 17.98 -7.77
CA CYS A 37 5.32 16.88 -8.51
C CYS A 37 4.84 16.87 -9.97
N SER A 38 5.68 16.42 -10.89
CA SER A 38 5.25 16.13 -12.26
C SER A 38 4.30 14.92 -12.31
N ARG A 39 3.53 14.77 -13.40
CA ARG A 39 2.64 13.60 -13.59
C ARG A 39 3.41 12.29 -13.47
N ARG A 40 4.62 12.24 -14.04
CA ARG A 40 5.46 11.04 -14.09
C ARG A 40 5.97 10.67 -12.69
N GLU A 41 6.36 11.65 -11.90
CA GLU A 41 6.72 11.45 -10.49
C GLU A 41 5.52 11.02 -9.63
N ALA A 42 4.35 11.63 -9.83
CA ALA A 42 3.14 11.25 -9.11
C ALA A 42 2.78 9.77 -9.38
N VAL A 43 2.85 9.34 -10.65
CA VAL A 43 2.64 7.94 -11.04
C VAL A 43 3.68 7.01 -10.42
N HIS A 44 4.95 7.40 -10.42
CA HIS A 44 6.00 6.60 -9.81
C HIS A 44 5.78 6.44 -8.30
N LYS A 45 5.47 7.54 -7.60
CA LYS A 45 5.16 7.54 -6.16
C LYS A 45 3.97 6.64 -5.86
N VAL A 46 2.87 6.75 -6.60
CA VAL A 46 1.67 5.91 -6.38
C VAL A 46 1.94 4.42 -6.58
N ARG A 47 2.86 4.05 -7.50
CA ARG A 47 3.25 2.65 -7.70
C ARG A 47 4.17 2.12 -6.61
N ALA A 48 5.01 2.99 -6.04
CA ALA A 48 5.90 2.67 -4.95
C ALA A 48 5.21 2.69 -3.57
N THR A 49 4.09 3.42 -3.45
CA THR A 49 3.29 3.48 -2.23
C THR A 49 2.55 2.17 -2.00
N ASP A 50 2.81 1.56 -0.85
CA ASP A 50 2.06 0.42 -0.35
C ASP A 50 0.83 0.91 0.45
N PHE A 51 -0.29 1.07 -0.26
CA PHE A 51 -1.53 1.58 0.33
C PHE A 51 -2.13 0.63 1.36
N ASP A 52 -1.94 -0.68 1.19
CA ASP A 52 -2.41 -1.67 2.16
C ASP A 52 -1.67 -1.49 3.50
N LYS A 53 -0.35 -1.26 3.48
CA LYS A 53 0.43 -0.92 4.68
C LYS A 53 0.02 0.42 5.30
N GLU A 54 -0.19 1.47 4.49
CA GLU A 54 -0.66 2.77 5.01
C GLU A 54 -2.06 2.68 5.64
N ALA A 55 -2.94 1.82 5.10
CA ALA A 55 -4.26 1.56 5.66
C ALA A 55 -4.23 0.69 6.94
N GLY A 56 -3.04 0.33 7.44
CA GLY A 56 -2.88 -0.54 8.61
C GLY A 56 -3.20 -2.01 8.32
N LEU A 57 -3.37 -2.37 7.05
CA LEU A 57 -3.68 -3.72 6.61
C LEU A 57 -2.37 -4.49 6.40
N ILE A 58 -1.75 -4.87 7.50
CA ILE A 58 -0.50 -5.66 7.53
C ILE A 58 -0.84 -7.11 7.17
N PHE A 59 -0.79 -7.46 5.89
CA PHE A 59 -1.06 -8.83 5.43
C PHE A 59 0.19 -9.73 5.35
N ASN A 60 1.39 -9.16 5.45
CA ASN A 60 2.67 -9.89 5.39
C ASN A 60 3.46 -9.84 6.70
N GLN A 61 2.79 -9.84 7.86
CA GLN A 61 3.52 -10.23 9.07
C GLN A 61 3.77 -11.74 8.98
N PRO A 62 5.03 -12.22 8.99
CA PRO A 62 5.25 -13.63 9.26
C PRO A 62 4.55 -13.95 10.59
N PRO A 63 3.86 -15.10 10.70
CA PRO A 63 3.21 -15.47 11.96
C PRO A 63 4.26 -15.34 13.07
N PRO A 64 3.92 -14.72 14.23
CA PRO A 64 4.87 -14.63 15.32
C PRO A 64 5.39 -16.05 15.60
N PRO A 65 6.72 -16.22 15.78
CA PRO A 65 7.29 -17.55 15.96
C PRO A 65 6.54 -18.21 17.12
N ARG A 66 5.83 -19.30 16.81
CA ARG A 66 5.19 -20.12 17.84
C ARG A 66 6.33 -20.58 18.74
N LYS A 67 6.47 -19.98 19.93
CA LYS A 67 7.31 -20.54 20.98
C LYS A 67 6.77 -21.95 21.21
N LYS A 68 7.41 -22.96 20.63
CA LYS A 68 7.33 -24.32 21.16
C LYS A 68 7.90 -24.20 22.57
N ARG A 69 7.03 -24.05 23.58
CA ARG A 69 7.37 -24.49 24.94
C ARG A 69 7.41 -26.02 24.86
N GLY A 70 8.50 -26.51 24.28
CA GLY A 70 8.87 -27.91 24.35
C GLY A 70 9.50 -28.15 25.71
N GLY A 71 9.02 -29.19 26.38
CA GLY A 71 9.77 -29.92 27.40
C GLY A 71 9.78 -29.29 28.77
N GLY A 72 8.92 -29.83 29.65
CA GLY A 72 9.29 -29.93 31.05
C GLY A 72 10.64 -30.63 31.16
N CYS A 73 11.52 -30.08 31.97
CA CYS A 73 12.68 -30.78 32.49
C CYS A 73 12.45 -30.84 34.00
N GLU A 74 11.90 -31.97 34.46
CA GLU A 74 12.00 -32.38 35.85
C GLU A 74 13.48 -32.62 36.16
N ARG A 75 13.96 -32.03 37.24
CA ARG A 75 15.09 -32.56 38.00
C ARG A 75 14.92 -32.22 39.47
#